data_AF-A0A3L6N462-F1
#
_entry.id   AF-A0A3L6N462-F1
#
_cell.length_a   1.000
_cell.length_b   1.000
_cell.length_c   1.000
_cell.angle_alpha   90.00
_cell.angle_beta   90.00
_cell.angle_gamma   90.00
#
_symmetry.space_group_name_H-M   'P 1'
#
loop_
_entity.id
_entity.type
_entity.pdbx_description
1 polymer ?
#
loop_
_entity_poly.entity_id
_entity_poly.type
_entity_poly.pdbx_seq_one_letter_code
_entity_poly.pdbx_strand_id
1 'polypeptide(L)'
;MKSLSLLSVAVAALVSNVSAAGVTGTPEGFASEVTGGGSAEGAYPKSTDELVSMLGDSTTRVILLDQEFDFTGTEGTASEQGCAPWGTGSGCQTAINKDDWCNNYQPDAPKVDVSYDKAGLNPIIVNSDKSIVGVGANGVIKGKGLYIKGTKNIIIQNIHITELNPQYVWGGDAITLDGADLVWIDHVTTSNIGRQHIVLGTNADNRVSITNNHINGESQWSATCDGHQYWSMYFTGSSDMITMKNNYITKTSGRAPKVAGNTVLHAVNNYWSDNSGHAFETSDEAKILAEGNLFQDVKAAIEEGSTGAIFASPDASANAACSSDVGHVCEVNQYDNSGSLSGTDSSFFSSFGGKGAEAKPVSSVTGLAASAGFGTI
;
A
#
# COMPACT_ATOMS: atom_id res chain seq x y z
N MET A 1 9.80 27.66 59.25
CA MET A 1 10.17 27.62 57.83
C MET A 1 10.06 26.17 57.38
N LYS A 2 9.18 25.95 56.40
CA LYS A 2 8.77 24.64 55.89
C LYS A 2 9.79 24.15 54.86
N SER A 3 10.13 22.86 54.88
CA SER A 3 10.66 22.17 53.70
C SER A 3 9.68 21.04 53.38
N LEU A 4 8.92 21.21 52.30
CA LEU A 4 8.03 20.20 51.74
C LEU A 4 8.85 19.42 50.70
N SER A 5 9.11 18.15 50.97
CA SER A 5 9.68 17.23 49.98
C SER A 5 8.53 16.69 49.13
N LEU A 6 8.48 17.08 47.86
CA LEU A 6 7.56 16.54 46.86
C LEU A 6 8.10 15.20 46.37
N LEU A 7 7.36 14.13 46.69
CA LEU A 7 7.58 12.80 46.15
C LEU A 7 6.90 12.74 44.76
N SER A 8 7.69 12.69 43.69
CA SER A 8 7.19 12.48 42.33
C SER A 8 6.83 11.01 42.15
N VAL A 9 5.54 10.71 42.05
CA VAL A 9 5.05 9.38 41.67
C VAL A 9 5.16 9.27 40.15
N ALA A 10 6.08 8.42 39.67
CA ALA A 10 6.13 8.02 38.28
C ALA A 10 4.96 7.06 38.00
N VAL A 11 3.98 7.51 37.22
CA VAL A 11 2.94 6.65 36.67
C VAL A 11 3.52 5.95 35.46
N ALA A 12 3.91 4.68 35.61
CA ALA A 12 4.18 3.82 34.48
C ALA A 12 2.85 3.53 33.77
N ALA A 13 2.68 4.06 32.55
CA ALA A 13 1.60 3.66 31.67
C ALA A 13 1.85 2.20 31.27
N LEU A 14 1.13 1.27 31.90
CA LEU A 14 0.98 -0.09 31.42
C LEU A 14 0.16 -0.01 30.12
N VAL A 15 0.85 0.05 28.98
CA VAL A 15 0.24 -0.20 27.67
C VAL A 15 -0.21 -1.65 27.72
N SER A 16 -1.52 -1.86 27.85
CA SER A 16 -2.11 -3.19 27.82
C SER A 16 -1.90 -3.75 26.42
N ASN A 17 -1.02 -4.75 26.29
CA ASN A 17 -0.97 -5.64 25.13
C ASN A 17 -2.26 -6.46 25.11
N VAL A 18 -3.36 -5.85 24.69
CA VAL A 18 -4.51 -6.60 24.23
C VAL A 18 -4.07 -7.11 22.86
N SER A 19 -3.69 -8.38 22.80
CA SER A 19 -3.80 -9.12 21.54
C SER A 19 -5.27 -9.02 21.17
N ALA A 20 -5.59 -8.05 20.30
CA ALA A 20 -6.88 -8.03 19.60
C ALA A 20 -7.04 -9.43 19.03
N ALA A 21 -8.21 -10.05 19.21
CA ALA A 21 -8.42 -11.39 18.68
C ALA A 21 -8.00 -11.38 17.19
N GLY A 22 -7.08 -12.25 16.80
CA GLY A 22 -6.56 -12.33 15.42
C GLY A 22 -5.38 -11.43 15.06
N VAL A 23 -5.33 -10.15 15.45
CA VAL A 23 -4.23 -9.25 15.01
C VAL A 23 -2.91 -9.62 15.68
N THR A 24 -1.86 -9.74 14.88
CA THR A 24 -0.50 -10.10 15.31
C THR A 24 0.46 -8.92 15.15
N GLY A 25 1.36 -8.73 16.11
CA GLY A 25 2.34 -7.65 16.08
C GLY A 25 1.78 -6.30 16.53
N THR A 26 2.51 -5.23 16.21
CA THR A 26 2.15 -3.85 16.59
C THR A 26 2.39 -2.93 15.40
N PRO A 27 1.44 -2.04 15.06
CA PRO A 27 1.64 -1.08 13.99
C PRO A 27 2.82 -0.14 14.30
N GLU A 28 3.63 0.16 13.29
CA GLU A 28 4.76 1.08 13.39
C GLU A 28 4.56 2.30 12.48
N GLY A 29 5.35 3.34 12.68
CA GLY A 29 5.33 4.55 11.84
C GLY A 29 4.11 5.44 12.09
N PHE A 30 3.62 6.10 11.04
CA PHE A 30 2.59 7.14 11.21
C PHE A 30 1.26 6.62 11.75
N ALA A 31 0.88 5.37 11.44
CA ALA A 31 -0.33 4.72 11.96
C ALA A 31 -0.10 3.88 13.23
N SER A 32 0.97 4.11 14.01
CA SER A 32 1.31 3.33 15.22
C SER A 32 0.22 3.29 16.31
N GLU A 33 -0.76 4.20 16.24
CA GLU A 33 -1.88 4.32 17.18
C GLU A 33 -3.13 3.53 16.77
N VAL A 34 -3.12 2.84 15.63
CA VAL A 34 -4.30 2.11 15.15
C VAL A 34 -4.63 0.92 16.08
N THR A 35 -5.92 0.68 16.25
CA THR A 35 -6.46 -0.41 17.08
C THR A 35 -7.44 -1.30 16.33
N GLY A 36 -7.99 -0.83 15.20
CA GLY A 36 -8.95 -1.57 14.40
C GLY A 36 -10.20 -1.95 15.20
N GLY A 37 -10.53 -3.24 15.17
CA GLY A 37 -11.59 -3.86 15.96
C GLY A 37 -11.31 -3.95 17.47
N GLY A 38 -10.12 -3.54 17.93
CA GLY A 38 -9.73 -3.58 19.34
C GLY A 38 -9.92 -4.97 19.97
N SER A 39 -10.58 -5.02 21.13
CA SER A 39 -10.83 -6.27 21.85
C SER A 39 -12.15 -6.96 21.48
N ALA A 40 -12.77 -6.63 20.34
CA ALA A 40 -13.98 -7.30 19.89
C ALA A 40 -13.72 -8.80 19.68
N GLU A 41 -14.73 -9.63 19.95
CA GLU A 41 -14.65 -11.06 19.67
C GLU A 41 -14.51 -11.29 18.16
N GLY A 42 -13.63 -12.21 17.78
CA GLY A 42 -13.39 -12.56 16.39
C GLY A 42 -14.62 -13.21 15.76
N ALA A 43 -15.11 -12.63 14.68
CA ALA A 43 -16.24 -13.14 13.91
C ALA A 43 -15.79 -13.71 12.57
N TYR A 44 -16.40 -14.83 12.16
CA TYR A 44 -16.03 -15.57 10.94
C TYR A 44 -17.17 -15.51 9.92
N PRO A 45 -17.09 -14.65 8.89
CA PRO A 45 -18.13 -14.58 7.88
C PRO A 45 -18.24 -15.92 7.12
N LYS A 46 -19.47 -16.36 6.86
CA LYS A 46 -19.77 -17.64 6.21
C LYS A 46 -20.10 -17.52 4.73
N SER A 47 -20.27 -16.30 4.24
CA SER A 47 -20.51 -15.99 2.83
C SER A 47 -19.92 -14.63 2.46
N THR A 48 -19.84 -14.36 1.16
CA THR A 48 -19.49 -13.05 0.60
C THR A 48 -20.44 -11.95 1.10
N ASP A 49 -21.73 -12.23 1.19
CA ASP A 49 -22.74 -11.28 1.74
C ASP A 49 -22.50 -10.96 3.21
N GLU A 50 -22.16 -11.96 4.03
CA GLU A 50 -21.84 -11.74 5.44
C GLU A 50 -20.56 -10.94 5.61
N LEU A 51 -19.53 -11.22 4.80
CA LEU A 51 -18.29 -10.44 4.76
C LEU A 51 -18.57 -8.97 4.43
N VAL A 52 -19.33 -8.69 3.35
CA VAL A 52 -19.72 -7.32 2.97
C VAL A 52 -20.51 -6.64 4.08
N SER A 53 -21.46 -7.35 4.69
CA SER A 53 -22.26 -6.81 5.80
C SER A 53 -21.40 -6.44 7.01
N MET A 54 -20.50 -7.33 7.43
CA MET A 54 -19.62 -7.09 8.58
C MET A 54 -18.65 -5.94 8.34
N LEU A 55 -18.11 -5.80 7.13
CA LEU A 55 -17.20 -4.72 6.76
C LEU A 55 -17.90 -3.36 6.73
N GLY A 56 -19.14 -3.31 6.23
CA GLY A 56 -19.88 -2.07 6.03
C GLY A 56 -20.63 -1.55 7.27
N ASP A 57 -20.88 -2.39 8.27
CA ASP A 57 -21.67 -1.98 9.42
C ASP A 57 -20.93 -1.03 10.38
N SER A 58 -21.68 -0.39 11.28
CA SER A 58 -21.16 0.56 12.26
C SER A 58 -20.61 -0.10 13.54
N THR A 59 -20.53 -1.43 13.60
CA THR A 59 -20.08 -2.16 14.79
C THR A 59 -18.57 -2.28 14.76
N THR A 60 -17.89 -2.04 15.89
CA THR A 60 -16.46 -2.36 16.01
C THR A 60 -16.28 -3.88 15.88
N ARG A 61 -15.45 -4.34 14.93
CA ARG A 61 -15.32 -5.77 14.62
C ARG A 61 -13.90 -6.21 14.39
N VAL A 62 -13.60 -7.42 14.89
CA VAL A 62 -12.56 -8.29 14.37
C VAL A 62 -13.23 -9.29 13.43
N ILE A 63 -12.80 -9.33 12.18
CA ILE A 63 -13.34 -10.17 11.11
C ILE A 63 -12.22 -11.11 10.65
N LEU A 64 -12.41 -12.40 10.91
CA LEU A 64 -11.42 -13.45 10.67
C LEU A 64 -11.76 -14.20 9.38
N LEU A 65 -10.89 -14.10 8.37
CA LEU A 65 -11.05 -14.77 7.09
C LEU A 65 -10.34 -16.12 7.11
N ASP A 66 -11.10 -17.20 7.29
CA ASP A 66 -10.61 -18.59 7.35
C ASP A 66 -10.83 -19.37 6.04
N GLN A 67 -11.24 -18.69 4.97
CA GLN A 67 -11.54 -19.25 3.66
C GLN A 67 -11.42 -18.18 2.56
N GLU A 68 -11.47 -18.63 1.31
CA GLU A 68 -11.60 -17.76 0.13
C GLU A 68 -13.04 -17.23 -0.01
N PHE A 69 -13.15 -15.92 -0.22
CA PHE A 69 -14.38 -15.23 -0.59
C PHE A 69 -14.28 -14.80 -2.06
N ASP A 70 -14.79 -15.65 -2.96
CA ASP A 70 -14.80 -15.40 -4.39
C ASP A 70 -16.03 -14.59 -4.82
N PHE A 71 -15.79 -13.35 -5.24
CA PHE A 71 -16.80 -12.44 -5.79
C PHE A 71 -16.90 -12.51 -7.32
N THR A 72 -16.08 -13.33 -7.98
CA THR A 72 -16.14 -13.50 -9.43
C THR A 72 -17.53 -13.99 -9.84
N GLY A 73 -18.16 -13.29 -10.78
CA GLY A 73 -19.47 -13.62 -11.31
C GLY A 73 -20.64 -13.22 -10.41
N THR A 74 -20.42 -12.79 -9.17
CA THR A 74 -21.53 -12.48 -8.23
C THR A 74 -22.37 -11.30 -8.68
N GLU A 75 -21.78 -10.41 -9.49
CA GLU A 75 -22.47 -9.26 -10.06
C GLU A 75 -22.69 -9.38 -11.58
N GLY A 76 -22.27 -10.51 -12.19
CA GLY A 76 -22.31 -10.75 -13.62
C GLY A 76 -21.30 -9.93 -14.43
N THR A 77 -21.37 -10.05 -15.75
CA THR A 77 -20.42 -9.41 -16.68
C THR A 77 -21.01 -8.18 -17.37
N ALA A 78 -20.15 -7.33 -17.92
CA ALA A 78 -20.50 -6.27 -18.86
C ALA A 78 -19.63 -6.39 -20.12
N SER A 79 -20.13 -5.84 -21.24
CA SER A 79 -19.38 -5.70 -22.47
C SER A 79 -19.60 -4.31 -23.06
N GLU A 80 -18.52 -3.66 -23.47
CA GLU A 80 -18.55 -2.32 -24.06
C GLU A 80 -17.34 -2.10 -24.98
N GLN A 81 -17.30 -0.94 -25.63
CA GLN A 81 -16.14 -0.54 -26.41
C GLN A 81 -15.12 0.17 -25.50
N GLY A 82 -13.96 -0.45 -25.33
CA GLY A 82 -12.79 0.11 -24.67
C GLY A 82 -11.75 0.64 -25.68
N CYS A 83 -10.49 0.72 -25.24
CA CYS A 83 -9.36 1.09 -26.09
C CYS A 83 -8.09 0.29 -25.75
N ALA A 84 -7.16 0.19 -26.70
CA ALA A 84 -5.89 -0.52 -26.57
C ALA A 84 -4.69 0.43 -26.73
N PRO A 85 -4.44 1.34 -25.77
CA PRO A 85 -3.41 2.38 -25.90
C PRO A 85 -1.97 1.82 -25.87
N TRP A 86 -1.77 0.62 -25.32
CA TRP A 86 -0.45 -0.01 -25.19
C TRP A 86 -0.18 -1.08 -26.25
N GLY A 87 -1.08 -1.24 -27.21
CA GLY A 87 -1.01 -2.26 -28.24
C GLY A 87 -2.05 -3.37 -28.08
N THR A 88 -2.19 -4.18 -29.12
CA THR A 88 -3.21 -5.24 -29.23
C THR A 88 -2.62 -6.65 -29.08
N GLY A 89 -1.36 -6.74 -28.62
CA GLY A 89 -0.71 -8.02 -28.33
C GLY A 89 -1.40 -8.75 -27.18
N SER A 90 -1.34 -10.07 -27.16
CA SER A 90 -2.03 -10.91 -26.17
C SER A 90 -1.56 -10.72 -24.73
N GLY A 91 -0.36 -10.17 -24.52
CA GLY A 91 0.18 -9.81 -23.19
C GLY A 91 -0.01 -8.33 -22.82
N CYS A 92 -0.62 -7.53 -23.69
CA CYS A 92 -0.93 -6.14 -23.40
C CYS A 92 -2.27 -6.04 -22.65
N GLN A 93 -2.34 -5.17 -21.65
CA GLN A 93 -3.63 -4.73 -21.13
C GLN A 93 -4.39 -3.91 -22.17
N THR A 94 -5.71 -3.89 -22.03
CA THR A 94 -6.58 -2.90 -22.66
C THR A 94 -7.28 -2.10 -21.57
N ALA A 95 -8.02 -1.04 -21.91
CA ALA A 95 -8.71 -0.20 -20.94
C ALA A 95 -10.22 -0.23 -21.18
N ILE A 96 -10.98 -0.36 -20.10
CA ILE A 96 -12.42 -0.06 -20.08
C ILE A 96 -12.58 1.46 -20.28
N ASN A 97 -13.58 1.89 -21.06
CA ASN A 97 -13.84 3.32 -21.29
C ASN A 97 -14.60 3.97 -20.12
N LYS A 98 -14.14 3.72 -18.89
CA LYS A 98 -14.74 4.27 -17.67
C LYS A 98 -14.65 5.80 -17.70
N ASP A 99 -15.77 6.48 -17.41
CA ASP A 99 -15.88 7.94 -17.40
C ASP A 99 -15.33 8.62 -18.66
N ASP A 100 -15.51 7.98 -19.82
CA ASP A 100 -15.06 8.46 -21.12
C ASP A 100 -13.53 8.58 -21.26
N TRP A 101 -12.78 7.83 -20.43
CA TRP A 101 -11.32 7.91 -20.35
C TRP A 101 -10.60 7.68 -21.68
N CYS A 102 -11.05 6.70 -22.48
CA CYS A 102 -10.45 6.42 -23.78
C CYS A 102 -10.60 7.60 -24.74
N ASN A 103 -11.69 8.34 -24.69
CA ASN A 103 -11.90 9.48 -25.58
C ASN A 103 -11.16 10.73 -25.09
N ASN A 104 -11.12 10.94 -23.77
CA ASN A 104 -10.51 12.12 -23.18
C ASN A 104 -8.97 12.04 -23.10
N TYR A 105 -8.42 10.85 -22.83
CA TYR A 105 -6.98 10.70 -22.55
C TYR A 105 -6.24 9.85 -23.58
N GLN A 106 -6.94 9.06 -24.39
CA GLN A 106 -6.34 8.18 -25.42
C GLN A 106 -7.11 8.25 -26.75
N PRO A 107 -7.40 9.46 -27.28
CA PRO A 107 -8.30 9.64 -28.43
C PRO A 107 -7.86 8.88 -29.68
N ASP A 108 -6.55 8.67 -29.84
CA ASP A 108 -5.95 8.01 -31.00
C ASP A 108 -5.76 6.49 -30.80
N ALA A 109 -6.06 5.95 -29.61
CA ALA A 109 -5.90 4.53 -29.34
C ALA A 109 -6.94 3.68 -30.10
N PRO A 110 -6.55 2.50 -30.65
CA PRO A 110 -7.48 1.59 -31.28
C PRO A 110 -8.62 1.22 -30.33
N LYS A 111 -9.86 1.27 -30.84
CA LYS A 111 -11.04 0.79 -30.11
C LYS A 111 -11.08 -0.73 -30.14
N VAL A 112 -11.42 -1.34 -29.02
CA VAL A 112 -11.52 -2.80 -28.86
C VAL A 112 -12.76 -3.15 -28.04
N ASP A 113 -13.36 -4.30 -28.32
CA ASP A 113 -14.43 -4.82 -27.45
C ASP A 113 -13.79 -5.37 -26.18
N VAL A 114 -14.30 -4.95 -25.02
CA VAL A 114 -13.90 -5.45 -23.71
C VAL A 114 -15.06 -6.18 -23.06
N SER A 115 -14.77 -7.24 -22.32
CA SER A 115 -15.76 -7.96 -21.52
C SER A 115 -15.18 -8.33 -20.17
N TYR A 116 -15.78 -7.82 -19.10
CA TYR A 116 -15.22 -7.83 -17.76
C TYR A 116 -16.25 -8.20 -16.70
N ASP A 117 -15.76 -8.64 -15.55
CA ASP A 117 -16.59 -8.92 -14.38
C ASP A 117 -16.94 -7.62 -13.65
N LYS A 118 -18.22 -7.37 -13.39
CA LYS A 118 -18.66 -6.13 -12.74
C LYS A 118 -18.27 -6.03 -11.27
N ALA A 119 -18.05 -7.16 -10.59
CA ALA A 119 -17.72 -7.15 -9.17
C ALA A 119 -16.43 -6.39 -8.88
N GLY A 120 -15.43 -6.47 -9.78
CA GLY A 120 -14.16 -5.77 -9.66
C GLY A 120 -14.28 -4.25 -9.67
N LEU A 121 -15.30 -3.70 -10.33
CA LEU A 121 -15.53 -2.24 -10.38
C LEU A 121 -16.21 -1.69 -9.12
N ASN A 122 -16.76 -2.57 -8.28
CA ASN A 122 -17.55 -2.20 -7.12
C ASN A 122 -16.83 -2.66 -5.84
N PRO A 123 -15.80 -1.98 -5.32
CA PRO A 123 -15.08 -2.46 -4.13
C PRO A 123 -15.97 -2.54 -2.88
N ILE A 124 -15.61 -3.40 -1.93
CA ILE A 124 -16.32 -3.55 -0.65
C ILE A 124 -16.05 -2.33 0.23
N ILE A 125 -17.09 -1.65 0.68
CA ILE A 125 -16.94 -0.53 1.61
C ILE A 125 -16.53 -1.04 2.99
N VAL A 126 -15.45 -0.49 3.53
CA VAL A 126 -14.97 -0.79 4.89
C VAL A 126 -15.24 0.40 5.80
N ASN A 127 -16.08 0.18 6.81
CA ASN A 127 -16.42 1.20 7.79
C ASN A 127 -15.33 1.35 8.87
N SER A 128 -15.48 2.32 9.77
CA SER A 128 -14.51 2.55 10.84
C SER A 128 -14.45 1.39 11.85
N ASP A 129 -13.34 1.31 12.58
CA ASP A 129 -13.13 0.39 13.71
C ASP A 129 -13.23 -1.10 13.30
N LYS A 130 -12.47 -1.47 12.26
CA LYS A 130 -12.43 -2.83 11.70
C LYS A 130 -11.01 -3.39 11.77
N SER A 131 -10.89 -4.65 12.18
CA SER A 131 -9.70 -5.48 11.92
C SER A 131 -10.11 -6.62 11.00
N ILE A 132 -9.54 -6.66 9.80
CA ILE A 132 -9.72 -7.73 8.82
C ILE A 132 -8.46 -8.57 8.87
N VAL A 133 -8.57 -9.84 9.30
CA VAL A 133 -7.40 -10.68 9.55
C VAL A 133 -7.58 -12.04 8.90
N GLY A 134 -6.65 -12.47 8.04
CA GLY A 134 -6.66 -13.84 7.53
C GLY A 134 -6.11 -14.85 8.53
N VAL A 135 -6.70 -16.05 8.55
CA VAL A 135 -6.30 -17.15 9.43
C VAL A 135 -5.33 -18.07 8.69
N GLY A 136 -4.06 -18.04 9.08
CA GLY A 136 -2.99 -18.75 8.38
C GLY A 136 -2.89 -18.27 6.93
N ALA A 137 -2.89 -19.21 5.99
CA ALA A 137 -2.85 -18.92 4.55
C ALA A 137 -4.21 -19.17 3.85
N ASN A 138 -5.33 -18.87 4.52
CA ASN A 138 -6.68 -19.12 3.97
C ASN A 138 -7.49 -17.86 3.62
N GLY A 139 -7.16 -16.69 4.19
CA GLY A 139 -7.93 -15.46 4.02
C GLY A 139 -7.73 -14.80 2.65
N VAL A 140 -8.53 -15.22 1.67
CA VAL A 140 -8.45 -14.70 0.29
C VAL A 140 -9.72 -13.93 -0.07
N ILE A 141 -9.58 -12.77 -0.69
CA ILE A 141 -10.67 -12.02 -1.34
C ILE A 141 -10.36 -12.00 -2.84
N LYS A 142 -11.24 -12.58 -3.63
CA LYS A 142 -11.03 -12.76 -5.07
C LYS A 142 -12.10 -12.03 -5.88
N GLY A 143 -11.70 -11.34 -6.95
CA GLY A 143 -12.64 -10.66 -7.86
C GLY A 143 -13.15 -9.30 -7.38
N LYS A 144 -12.73 -8.81 -6.20
CA LYS A 144 -13.20 -7.55 -5.62
C LYS A 144 -12.15 -6.95 -4.66
N GLY A 145 -12.05 -5.63 -4.64
CA GLY A 145 -11.16 -4.89 -3.73
C GLY A 145 -11.86 -4.36 -2.48
N LEU A 146 -11.11 -3.62 -1.66
CA LEU A 146 -11.58 -2.93 -0.46
C LEU A 146 -11.53 -1.41 -0.67
N TYR A 147 -12.53 -0.70 -0.15
CA TYR A 147 -12.61 0.76 -0.22
C TYR A 147 -12.90 1.38 1.17
N ILE A 148 -11.88 2.02 1.71
CA ILE A 148 -11.91 2.82 2.93
C ILE A 148 -12.25 4.25 2.54
N LYS A 149 -13.52 4.63 2.69
CA LYS A 149 -14.06 5.90 2.18
C LYS A 149 -14.54 6.79 3.31
N GLY A 150 -13.77 7.80 3.69
CA GLY A 150 -14.15 8.72 4.78
C GLY A 150 -14.19 8.07 6.16
N THR A 151 -13.47 6.95 6.35
CA THR A 151 -13.49 6.11 7.56
C THR A 151 -12.09 5.91 8.14
N LYS A 152 -12.01 5.49 9.40
CA LYS A 152 -10.74 5.50 10.14
C LYS A 152 -10.58 4.33 11.09
N ASN A 153 -9.38 4.16 11.62
CA ASN A 153 -9.04 3.12 12.59
C ASN A 153 -9.30 1.71 12.02
N ILE A 154 -8.54 1.35 10.99
CA ILE A 154 -8.72 0.10 10.24
C ILE A 154 -7.40 -0.66 10.18
N ILE A 155 -7.46 -1.96 10.45
CA ILE A 155 -6.36 -2.90 10.27
C ILE A 155 -6.77 -3.90 9.19
N ILE A 156 -5.89 -4.10 8.21
CA ILE A 156 -6.00 -5.12 7.16
C ILE A 156 -4.74 -5.96 7.26
N GLN A 157 -4.86 -7.21 7.74
CA GLN A 157 -3.70 -8.03 8.05
C GLN A 157 -3.80 -9.44 7.48
N ASN A 158 -2.71 -9.93 6.89
CA ASN A 158 -2.58 -11.34 6.49
C ASN A 158 -3.68 -11.83 5.55
N ILE A 159 -4.03 -11.05 4.54
CA ILE A 159 -5.01 -11.46 3.51
C ILE A 159 -4.40 -11.38 2.10
N HIS A 160 -4.99 -12.11 1.16
CA HIS A 160 -4.63 -12.03 -0.25
C HIS A 160 -5.80 -11.44 -1.05
N ILE A 161 -5.57 -10.34 -1.78
CA ILE A 161 -6.54 -9.77 -2.71
C ILE A 161 -6.07 -10.04 -4.15
N THR A 162 -6.89 -10.73 -4.96
CA THR A 162 -6.46 -11.18 -6.30
C THR A 162 -7.57 -11.29 -7.35
N GLU A 163 -7.18 -11.55 -8.60
CA GLU A 163 -8.04 -11.83 -9.76
C GLU A 163 -9.08 -10.75 -10.02
N LEU A 164 -8.63 -9.50 -10.08
CA LEU A 164 -9.50 -8.35 -10.21
C LEU A 164 -9.39 -7.78 -11.62
N ASN A 165 -10.03 -8.46 -12.59
CA ASN A 165 -10.01 -8.10 -14.01
C ASN A 165 -8.59 -7.77 -14.55
N PRO A 166 -7.59 -8.66 -14.39
CA PRO A 166 -6.17 -8.35 -14.66
C PRO A 166 -5.86 -7.84 -16.08
N GLN A 167 -6.68 -8.21 -17.06
CA GLN A 167 -6.52 -7.75 -18.46
C GLN A 167 -6.91 -6.28 -18.68
N TYR A 168 -7.68 -5.68 -17.78
CA TYR A 168 -8.37 -4.42 -18.03
C TYR A 168 -7.96 -3.32 -17.05
N VAL A 169 -7.32 -2.27 -17.56
CA VAL A 169 -7.21 -1.00 -16.83
C VAL A 169 -8.62 -0.45 -16.60
N TRP A 170 -8.84 0.08 -15.39
CA TRP A 170 -10.16 0.40 -14.82
C TRP A 170 -11.03 -0.81 -14.45
N GLY A 171 -10.52 -2.04 -14.61
CA GLY A 171 -11.17 -3.27 -14.17
C GLY A 171 -11.26 -3.41 -12.65
N GLY A 172 -10.47 -2.61 -11.92
CA GLY A 172 -10.62 -2.29 -10.50
C GLY A 172 -9.28 -2.24 -9.75
N ASP A 173 -9.36 -1.88 -8.48
CA ASP A 173 -8.23 -1.66 -7.58
C ASP A 173 -8.35 -2.56 -6.35
N ALA A 174 -7.21 -3.02 -5.81
CA ALA A 174 -7.23 -3.98 -4.70
C ALA A 174 -7.55 -3.30 -3.35
N ILE A 175 -6.84 -2.22 -3.01
CA ILE A 175 -7.09 -1.43 -1.80
C ILE A 175 -7.13 0.05 -2.14
N THR A 176 -8.26 0.69 -1.84
CA THR A 176 -8.50 2.12 -2.08
C THR A 176 -8.78 2.83 -0.77
N LEU A 177 -8.06 3.93 -0.52
CA LEU A 177 -8.32 4.88 0.55
C LEU A 177 -8.68 6.23 -0.08
N ASP A 178 -9.75 6.86 0.40
CA ASP A 178 -10.10 8.23 0.05
C ASP A 178 -10.77 8.92 1.24
N GLY A 179 -10.00 9.77 1.92
CA GLY A 179 -10.46 10.49 3.11
C GLY A 179 -10.31 9.67 4.40
N ALA A 180 -9.30 8.78 4.47
CA ALA A 180 -9.08 7.89 5.61
C ALA A 180 -8.23 8.52 6.73
N ASP A 181 -8.11 7.83 7.87
CA ASP A 181 -7.08 8.11 8.89
C ASP A 181 -6.82 6.86 9.73
N LEU A 182 -5.60 6.67 10.23
CA LEU A 182 -5.18 5.50 11.01
C LEU A 182 -5.53 4.18 10.33
N VAL A 183 -4.88 3.93 9.19
CA VAL A 183 -4.99 2.67 8.46
C VAL A 183 -3.67 1.91 8.50
N TRP A 184 -3.72 0.63 8.86
CA TRP A 184 -2.57 -0.27 8.81
C TRP A 184 -2.85 -1.45 7.89
N ILE A 185 -2.01 -1.56 6.85
CA ILE A 185 -2.05 -2.64 5.86
C ILE A 185 -0.79 -3.48 6.08
N ASP A 186 -0.95 -4.70 6.58
CA ASP A 186 0.16 -5.54 7.04
C ASP A 186 0.10 -6.97 6.51
N HIS A 187 1.21 -7.53 6.04
CA HIS A 187 1.23 -8.93 5.55
C HIS A 187 0.16 -9.23 4.49
N VAL A 188 -0.21 -8.24 3.69
CA VAL A 188 -1.14 -8.41 2.57
C VAL A 188 -0.36 -8.81 1.33
N THR A 189 -0.89 -9.78 0.57
CA THR A 189 -0.47 -10.01 -0.81
C THR A 189 -1.51 -9.42 -1.77
N THR A 190 -1.05 -8.77 -2.83
CA THR A 190 -1.89 -8.33 -3.95
C THR A 190 -1.31 -8.84 -5.27
N SER A 191 -2.14 -9.44 -6.13
CA SER A 191 -1.71 -9.99 -7.44
C SER A 191 -2.84 -9.96 -8.46
N ASN A 192 -2.52 -10.01 -9.76
CA ASN A 192 -3.52 -10.09 -10.84
C ASN A 192 -4.62 -9.02 -10.72
N ILE A 193 -4.20 -7.75 -10.56
CA ILE A 193 -5.10 -6.59 -10.43
C ILE A 193 -5.13 -5.80 -11.75
N GLY A 194 -6.31 -5.41 -12.22
CA GLY A 194 -6.48 -4.68 -13.47
C GLY A 194 -5.84 -3.28 -13.44
N ARG A 195 -5.87 -2.61 -12.28
CA ARG A 195 -5.23 -1.31 -12.07
C ARG A 195 -4.44 -1.30 -10.74
N GLN A 196 -4.73 -0.39 -9.80
CA GLN A 196 -3.85 -0.13 -8.66
C GLN A 196 -3.91 -1.27 -7.65
N HIS A 197 -2.75 -1.73 -7.17
CA HIS A 197 -2.70 -2.59 -5.99
C HIS A 197 -3.10 -1.80 -4.73
N ILE A 198 -2.52 -0.61 -4.55
CA ILE A 198 -2.90 0.30 -3.47
C ILE A 198 -3.03 1.72 -4.03
N VAL A 199 -4.15 2.39 -3.75
CA VAL A 199 -4.37 3.78 -4.15
C VAL A 199 -4.91 4.61 -2.99
N LEU A 200 -4.25 5.76 -2.75
CA LEU A 200 -4.61 6.76 -1.74
C LEU A 200 -4.95 8.08 -2.43
N GLY A 201 -6.05 8.68 -2.03
CA GLY A 201 -6.52 9.99 -2.44
C GLY A 201 -7.79 9.99 -3.30
N THR A 202 -8.26 11.17 -3.71
CA THR A 202 -7.56 12.47 -3.61
C THR A 202 -7.78 13.24 -2.31
N ASN A 203 -8.74 12.83 -1.45
CA ASN A 203 -8.88 13.43 -0.13
C ASN A 203 -7.70 13.03 0.79
N ALA A 204 -7.58 13.68 1.95
CA ALA A 204 -6.49 13.37 2.88
C ALA A 204 -6.71 12.00 3.54
N ASP A 205 -5.77 11.09 3.37
CA ASP A 205 -5.73 9.77 4.01
C ASP A 205 -4.91 9.77 5.31
N ASN A 206 -4.31 10.92 5.64
CA ASN A 206 -3.69 11.23 6.92
C ASN A 206 -2.63 10.19 7.30
N ARG A 207 -2.86 9.37 8.34
CA ARG A 207 -1.86 8.44 8.88
C ARG A 207 -2.07 7.04 8.33
N VAL A 208 -1.12 6.57 7.50
CA VAL A 208 -1.17 5.22 6.92
C VAL A 208 0.16 4.50 7.12
N SER A 209 0.11 3.23 7.52
CA SER A 209 1.28 2.36 7.55
C SER A 209 1.03 1.14 6.66
N ILE A 210 1.95 0.89 5.74
CA ILE A 210 1.93 -0.19 4.76
C ILE A 210 3.18 -1.03 5.06
N THR A 211 3.01 -2.15 5.75
CA THR A 211 4.14 -2.93 6.27
C THR A 211 4.13 -4.40 5.87
N ASN A 212 5.30 -4.97 5.63
CA ASN A 212 5.46 -6.41 5.40
C ASN A 212 4.57 -6.98 4.27
N ASN A 213 4.14 -6.16 3.30
CA ASN A 213 3.25 -6.61 2.24
C ASN A 213 4.02 -7.17 1.05
N HIS A 214 3.40 -8.06 0.28
CA HIS A 214 3.91 -8.48 -1.03
C HIS A 214 3.05 -7.87 -2.15
N ILE A 215 3.61 -6.90 -2.85
CA ILE A 215 3.02 -6.34 -4.07
C ILE A 215 3.56 -7.14 -5.25
N ASN A 216 2.79 -8.15 -5.67
CA ASN A 216 3.18 -9.05 -6.75
C ASN A 216 2.64 -8.55 -8.10
N GLY A 217 3.49 -7.88 -8.86
CA GLY A 217 3.16 -7.36 -10.19
C GLY A 217 3.23 -8.38 -11.33
N GLU A 218 3.52 -9.65 -11.07
CA GLU A 218 3.49 -10.68 -12.11
C GLU A 218 2.07 -10.83 -12.66
N SER A 219 1.91 -10.66 -13.97
CA SER A 219 0.62 -10.78 -14.64
C SER A 219 0.79 -11.22 -16.08
N GLN A 220 -0.18 -11.96 -16.61
CA GLN A 220 -0.23 -12.29 -18.03
C GLN A 220 -0.45 -11.04 -18.91
N TRP A 221 -1.11 -10.01 -18.36
CA TRP A 221 -1.40 -8.76 -19.06
C TRP A 221 -0.79 -7.58 -18.32
N SER A 222 -0.08 -6.73 -19.06
CA SER A 222 0.52 -5.50 -18.50
C SER A 222 0.39 -4.34 -19.49
N ALA A 223 0.36 -3.11 -18.98
CA ALA A 223 0.44 -1.90 -19.82
C ALA A 223 1.78 -1.77 -20.56
N THR A 224 2.81 -2.51 -20.14
CA THR A 224 4.11 -2.60 -20.80
C THR A 224 4.26 -3.84 -21.69
N CYS A 225 3.25 -4.71 -21.76
CA CYS A 225 3.20 -5.93 -22.57
C CYS A 225 4.32 -6.95 -22.30
N ASP A 226 4.98 -6.88 -21.14
CA ASP A 226 6.16 -7.66 -20.75
C ASP A 226 5.96 -8.47 -19.45
N GLY A 227 4.73 -8.49 -18.94
CA GLY A 227 4.34 -9.21 -17.74
C GLY A 227 4.65 -8.48 -16.42
N HIS A 228 5.02 -7.20 -16.49
CA HIS A 228 5.28 -6.36 -15.32
C HIS A 228 4.16 -5.35 -15.07
N GLN A 229 3.60 -5.32 -13.87
CA GLN A 229 2.51 -4.41 -13.55
C GLN A 229 2.97 -2.95 -13.46
N TYR A 230 2.32 -2.06 -14.23
CA TYR A 230 2.60 -0.62 -14.19
C TYR A 230 1.84 0.10 -13.06
N TRP A 231 0.66 -0.41 -12.70
CA TRP A 231 -0.25 0.21 -11.74
C TRP A 231 -0.04 -0.36 -10.34
N SER A 232 1.11 -0.07 -9.72
CA SER A 232 1.44 -0.68 -8.43
C SER A 232 0.81 0.08 -7.26
N MET A 233 1.40 1.20 -6.86
CA MET A 233 1.01 1.99 -5.70
C MET A 233 0.93 3.47 -6.06
N TYR A 234 -0.23 4.10 -5.80
CA TYR A 234 -0.48 5.48 -6.20
C TYR A 234 -0.95 6.34 -5.03
N PHE A 235 -0.06 7.16 -4.49
CA PHE A 235 -0.28 7.97 -3.29
C PHE A 235 -0.43 9.45 -3.67
N THR A 236 -1.66 9.94 -3.57
CA THR A 236 -2.04 11.28 -4.07
C THR A 236 -2.99 12.03 -3.16
N GLY A 237 -3.10 11.63 -1.89
CA GLY A 237 -3.91 12.37 -0.94
C GLY A 237 -3.37 13.77 -0.70
N SER A 238 -4.25 14.60 -0.17
CA SER A 238 -4.01 16.05 0.00
C SER A 238 -3.29 16.41 1.31
N SER A 239 -3.08 15.45 2.21
CA SER A 239 -2.34 15.68 3.47
C SER A 239 -1.94 14.35 4.12
N ASP A 240 -1.15 13.56 3.39
CA ASP A 240 -0.85 12.18 3.79
C ASP A 240 0.52 12.06 4.46
N MET A 241 0.60 11.15 5.41
CA MET A 241 1.82 10.69 6.10
C MET A 241 1.82 9.17 6.03
N ILE A 242 2.66 8.62 5.16
CA ILE A 242 2.69 7.20 4.80
C ILE A 242 4.01 6.59 5.26
N THR A 243 3.94 5.52 6.05
CA THR A 243 5.08 4.67 6.32
C THR A 243 5.00 3.44 5.42
N MET A 244 6.00 3.24 4.57
CA MET A 244 6.22 1.99 3.85
C MET A 244 7.41 1.27 4.46
N LYS A 245 7.18 0.14 5.13
CA LYS A 245 8.24 -0.63 5.77
C LYS A 245 8.24 -2.10 5.41
N ASN A 246 9.39 -2.68 5.11
CA ASN A 246 9.53 -4.12 4.89
C ASN A 246 8.63 -4.71 3.79
N ASN A 247 8.16 -3.92 2.84
CA ASN A 247 7.36 -4.44 1.74
C ASN A 247 8.27 -5.11 0.71
N TYR A 248 7.78 -6.18 0.10
CA TYR A 248 8.38 -6.83 -1.06
C TYR A 248 7.59 -6.43 -2.31
N ILE A 249 8.24 -5.76 -3.25
CA ILE A 249 7.63 -5.23 -4.47
C ILE A 249 8.31 -5.88 -5.67
N THR A 250 7.56 -6.71 -6.40
CA THR A 250 8.13 -7.54 -7.47
C THR A 250 7.44 -7.35 -8.80
N LYS A 251 8.17 -7.54 -9.90
CA LYS A 251 7.59 -7.63 -11.25
C LYS A 251 6.76 -6.39 -11.61
N THR A 252 7.28 -5.21 -11.31
CA THR A 252 6.60 -3.93 -11.59
C THR A 252 7.28 -3.20 -12.76
N SER A 253 6.58 -2.25 -13.37
CA SER A 253 7.16 -1.42 -14.44
C SER A 253 6.92 0.09 -14.23
N GLY A 254 6.18 0.45 -13.20
CA GLY A 254 5.90 1.84 -12.85
C GLY A 254 5.16 1.98 -11.54
N ARG A 255 5.00 3.23 -11.11
CA ARG A 255 4.25 3.63 -9.90
C ARG A 255 4.54 2.74 -8.70
N ALA A 256 5.80 2.47 -8.40
CA ALA A 256 6.21 1.60 -7.32
C ALA A 256 7.10 2.34 -6.31
N PRO A 257 6.62 3.39 -5.61
CA PRO A 257 5.31 4.04 -5.72
C PRO A 257 5.32 5.30 -6.61
N LYS A 258 4.13 5.76 -7.03
CA LYS A 258 3.93 7.15 -7.45
C LYS A 258 3.48 7.98 -6.25
N VAL A 259 4.19 9.07 -5.97
CA VAL A 259 3.94 9.97 -4.83
C VAL A 259 3.68 11.39 -5.33
N ALA A 260 2.48 11.90 -5.08
CA ALA A 260 2.06 13.22 -5.49
C ALA A 260 1.10 13.81 -4.43
N GLY A 261 0.38 14.88 -4.79
CA GLY A 261 -0.41 15.64 -3.82
C GLY A 261 0.50 16.21 -2.74
N ASN A 262 -0.01 16.30 -1.51
CA ASN A 262 0.79 16.73 -0.36
C ASN A 262 1.01 15.52 0.55
N THR A 263 1.93 14.67 0.11
CA THR A 263 2.24 13.38 0.75
C THR A 263 3.67 13.41 1.31
N VAL A 264 3.80 13.04 2.59
CA VAL A 264 5.07 12.66 3.22
C VAL A 264 5.17 11.14 3.22
N LEU A 265 6.17 10.60 2.54
CA LEU A 265 6.45 9.17 2.50
C LEU A 265 7.75 8.86 3.24
N HIS A 266 7.66 7.93 4.19
CA HIS A 266 8.80 7.24 4.78
C HIS A 266 8.94 5.85 4.18
N ALA A 267 9.84 5.68 3.21
CA ALA A 267 10.14 4.39 2.59
C ALA A 267 11.39 3.78 3.25
N VAL A 268 11.18 2.84 4.15
CA VAL A 268 12.24 2.25 4.98
C VAL A 268 12.31 0.72 4.85
N ASN A 269 13.49 0.17 4.60
CA ASN A 269 13.71 -1.29 4.55
C ASN A 269 12.81 -2.09 3.61
N ASN A 270 12.34 -1.50 2.51
CA ASN A 270 11.59 -2.23 1.49
C ASN A 270 12.54 -2.89 0.48
N TYR A 271 12.03 -3.90 -0.22
CA TYR A 271 12.74 -4.62 -1.26
C TYR A 271 12.00 -4.51 -2.59
N TRP A 272 12.61 -3.82 -3.55
CA TRP A 272 12.19 -3.84 -4.95
C TRP A 272 13.01 -4.86 -5.71
N SER A 273 12.34 -5.76 -6.44
CA SER A 273 12.98 -6.79 -7.25
C SER A 273 12.33 -6.89 -8.62
N ASP A 274 13.16 -6.99 -9.66
CA ASP A 274 12.72 -7.26 -11.04
C ASP A 274 11.69 -6.22 -11.53
N ASN A 275 12.20 -5.01 -11.82
CA ASN A 275 11.41 -3.92 -12.37
C ASN A 275 11.96 -3.49 -13.75
N SER A 276 11.12 -3.62 -14.77
CA SER A 276 11.50 -3.44 -16.18
C SER A 276 11.42 -1.98 -16.67
N GLY A 277 10.89 -1.08 -15.84
CA GLY A 277 10.66 0.34 -16.14
C GLY A 277 11.29 1.23 -15.08
N HIS A 278 10.46 1.77 -14.20
CA HIS A 278 10.89 2.58 -13.06
C HIS A 278 10.12 2.26 -11.78
N ALA A 279 10.73 2.58 -10.63
CA ALA A 279 10.08 2.46 -9.32
C ALA A 279 9.35 3.75 -8.93
N PHE A 280 10.07 4.76 -8.45
CA PHE A 280 9.47 6.00 -7.96
C PHE A 280 9.01 6.91 -9.10
N GLU A 281 7.84 7.53 -8.94
CA GLU A 281 7.43 8.73 -9.69
C GLU A 281 7.05 9.80 -8.68
N THR A 282 7.48 11.05 -8.88
CA THR A 282 7.13 12.13 -7.94
C THR A 282 6.69 13.41 -8.63
N SER A 283 5.78 14.16 -8.00
CA SER A 283 5.40 15.52 -8.43
C SER A 283 5.78 16.56 -7.38
N ASP A 284 5.59 17.83 -7.75
CA ASP A 284 5.69 18.96 -6.83
C ASP A 284 4.86 18.69 -5.56
N GLU A 285 5.40 19.07 -4.40
CA GLU A 285 4.88 18.87 -3.02
C GLU A 285 5.07 17.49 -2.37
N ALA A 286 5.41 16.44 -3.13
CA ALA A 286 5.79 15.15 -2.55
C ALA A 286 7.10 15.27 -1.74
N LYS A 287 7.15 14.60 -0.59
CA LYS A 287 8.29 14.61 0.35
C LYS A 287 8.66 13.18 0.71
N ILE A 288 9.84 12.71 0.35
CA ILE A 288 10.21 11.29 0.47
C ILE A 288 11.52 11.14 1.22
N LEU A 289 11.47 10.42 2.34
CA LEU A 289 12.65 9.84 2.98
C LEU A 289 12.76 8.38 2.55
N ALA A 290 13.83 8.03 1.85
CA ALA A 290 14.14 6.66 1.46
C ALA A 290 15.43 6.19 2.16
N GLU A 291 15.34 5.15 2.99
CA GLU A 291 16.47 4.64 3.77
C GLU A 291 16.46 3.12 3.95
N GLY A 292 17.64 2.51 4.01
CA GLY A 292 17.83 1.08 4.28
C GLY A 292 17.14 0.13 3.28
N ASN A 293 16.73 0.61 2.11
CA ASN A 293 16.02 -0.18 1.11
C ASN A 293 16.99 -0.97 0.21
N LEU A 294 16.49 -2.06 -0.37
CA LEU A 294 17.17 -2.84 -1.39
C LEU A 294 16.45 -2.67 -2.74
N PHE A 295 17.19 -2.27 -3.77
CA PHE A 295 16.75 -2.29 -5.16
C PHE A 295 17.59 -3.32 -5.90
N GLN A 296 16.94 -4.34 -6.45
CA GLN A 296 17.60 -5.39 -7.22
C GLN A 296 16.93 -5.54 -8.58
N ASP A 297 17.73 -5.48 -9.65
CA ASP A 297 17.23 -5.58 -11.03
C ASP A 297 16.10 -4.56 -11.32
N VAL A 298 16.25 -3.34 -10.81
CA VAL A 298 15.34 -2.21 -11.01
C VAL A 298 15.94 -1.25 -12.02
N LYS A 299 15.38 -1.23 -13.23
CA LYS A 299 15.96 -0.45 -14.35
C LYS A 299 16.18 1.03 -14.02
N ALA A 300 15.19 1.70 -13.43
CA ALA A 300 15.35 3.04 -12.86
C ALA A 300 14.71 3.10 -11.47
N ALA A 301 15.47 3.49 -10.44
CA ALA A 301 14.88 3.67 -9.11
C ALA A 301 13.88 4.85 -9.07
N ILE A 302 14.01 5.82 -9.97
CA ILE A 302 13.09 6.95 -10.11
C ILE A 302 12.93 7.33 -11.58
N GLU A 303 11.72 7.71 -11.97
CA GLU A 303 11.40 8.18 -13.32
C GLU A 303 12.03 9.54 -13.61
N GLU A 304 12.55 9.71 -14.82
CA GLU A 304 13.12 10.97 -15.27
C GLU A 304 12.08 12.10 -15.23
N GLY A 305 12.50 13.27 -14.73
CA GLY A 305 11.60 14.43 -14.60
C GLY A 305 10.73 14.43 -13.35
N SER A 306 10.89 13.48 -12.43
CA SER A 306 10.31 13.53 -11.08
C SER A 306 10.78 14.77 -10.31
N THR A 307 9.88 15.51 -9.66
CA THR A 307 10.16 16.85 -9.09
C THR A 307 9.98 16.99 -7.58
N GLY A 308 9.49 15.96 -6.89
CA GLY A 308 9.31 15.96 -5.43
C GLY A 308 10.63 16.08 -4.64
N ALA A 309 10.53 16.52 -3.39
CA ALA A 309 11.66 16.60 -2.46
C ALA A 309 12.05 15.20 -1.97
N ILE A 310 13.32 14.85 -2.10
CA ILE A 310 13.83 13.51 -1.75
C ILE A 310 15.07 13.64 -0.87
N PHE A 311 15.06 12.87 0.22
CA PHE A 311 16.26 12.47 0.95
C PHE A 311 16.50 10.98 0.71
N ALA A 312 17.51 10.66 -0.10
CA ALA A 312 17.81 9.29 -0.55
C ALA A 312 18.86 8.57 0.32
N SER A 313 19.17 9.13 1.48
CA SER A 313 20.12 8.59 2.46
C SER A 313 21.47 8.18 1.83
N PRO A 314 22.19 9.11 1.17
CA PRO A 314 23.28 8.77 0.25
C PRO A 314 24.54 8.23 0.96
N ASP A 315 24.79 8.67 2.20
CA ASP A 315 25.98 8.29 2.96
C ASP A 315 25.80 8.55 4.46
N ALA A 316 26.67 7.93 5.27
CA ALA A 316 26.61 8.02 6.73
C ALA A 316 26.71 9.47 7.27
N SER A 317 27.38 10.39 6.56
CA SER A 317 27.52 11.78 7.01
C SER A 317 26.22 12.55 6.79
N ALA A 318 25.61 12.45 5.60
CA ALA A 318 24.32 13.06 5.32
C ALA A 318 23.23 12.50 6.25
N ASN A 319 23.26 11.18 6.48
CA ASN A 319 22.25 10.46 7.25
C ASN A 319 22.16 10.87 8.72
N ALA A 320 23.19 11.52 9.28
CA ALA A 320 23.14 12.10 10.63
C ALA A 320 22.00 13.13 10.78
N ALA A 321 21.56 13.77 9.69
CA ALA A 321 20.47 14.74 9.67
C ALA A 321 19.12 14.16 10.17
N CYS A 322 18.91 12.85 10.06
CA CYS A 322 17.66 12.20 10.47
C CYS A 322 17.46 12.17 11.99
N SER A 323 18.56 12.26 12.77
CA SER A 323 18.55 12.00 14.22
C SER A 323 17.59 12.89 15.01
N SER A 324 17.42 14.15 14.60
CA SER A 324 16.59 15.13 15.33
C SER A 324 15.10 14.88 15.14
N ASP A 325 14.66 14.81 13.88
CA ASP A 325 13.24 14.95 13.55
C ASP A 325 12.60 13.63 13.11
N VAL A 326 13.41 12.69 12.59
CA VAL A 326 12.97 11.33 12.23
C VAL A 326 13.06 10.41 13.45
N GLY A 327 14.13 10.53 14.24
CA GLY A 327 14.32 9.82 15.51
C GLY A 327 15.49 8.83 15.54
N HIS A 328 16.19 8.65 14.42
CA HIS A 328 17.38 7.78 14.28
C HIS A 328 18.33 8.32 13.22
N VAL A 329 19.56 7.79 13.19
CA VAL A 329 20.49 8.03 12.06
C VAL A 329 20.03 7.19 10.88
N CYS A 330 19.84 7.80 9.71
CA CYS A 330 19.31 7.08 8.56
C CYS A 330 20.26 5.99 8.05
N GLU A 331 19.68 4.95 7.44
CA GLU A 331 20.43 3.85 6.83
C GLU A 331 20.58 4.03 5.31
N VAL A 332 21.76 3.66 4.77
CA VAL A 332 22.00 3.76 3.32
C VAL A 332 21.17 2.73 2.54
N ASN A 333 20.71 3.12 1.35
CA ASN A 333 20.08 2.21 0.41
C ASN A 333 21.13 1.38 -0.36
N GLN A 334 20.75 0.17 -0.80
CA GLN A 334 21.57 -0.68 -1.68
C GLN A 334 20.93 -0.82 -3.06
N TYR A 335 21.78 -0.82 -4.09
CA TYR A 335 21.38 -0.91 -5.48
C TYR A 335 22.20 -2.00 -6.18
N ASP A 336 21.55 -3.12 -6.51
CA ASP A 336 22.14 -4.27 -7.18
C ASP A 336 21.58 -4.32 -8.61
N ASN A 337 22.45 -4.16 -9.61
CA ASN A 337 22.04 -4.08 -11.03
C ASN A 337 20.86 -3.12 -11.27
N SER A 338 20.88 -1.98 -10.61
CA SER A 338 19.74 -1.06 -10.56
C SER A 338 20.17 0.40 -10.77
N GLY A 339 19.24 1.22 -11.27
CA GLY A 339 19.36 2.68 -11.13
C GLY A 339 19.35 3.09 -9.65
N SER A 340 19.88 4.26 -9.32
CA SER A 340 19.95 4.76 -7.94
C SER A 340 19.01 5.95 -7.71
N LEU A 341 18.57 6.13 -6.46
CA LEU A 341 17.95 7.38 -6.03
C LEU A 341 19.03 8.41 -5.73
N SER A 342 18.69 9.68 -5.86
CA SER A 342 19.52 10.79 -5.41
C SER A 342 18.66 11.83 -4.71
N GLY A 343 19.29 12.64 -3.86
CA GLY A 343 18.60 13.69 -3.11
C GLY A 343 19.07 13.73 -1.66
N THR A 344 19.20 14.94 -1.14
CA THR A 344 19.61 15.23 0.25
C THR A 344 18.72 16.30 0.86
N ASP A 345 17.49 16.48 0.35
CA ASP A 345 16.59 17.50 0.86
C ASP A 345 16.06 17.06 2.22
N SER A 346 16.57 17.65 3.30
CA SER A 346 16.12 17.39 4.66
C SER A 346 15.12 18.44 5.16
N SER A 347 14.69 19.39 4.32
CA SER A 347 13.87 20.53 4.73
C SER A 347 12.49 20.12 5.26
N PHE A 348 12.03 18.92 4.91
CA PHE A 348 10.74 18.37 5.34
C PHE A 348 10.83 17.46 6.56
N PHE A 349 12.00 17.19 7.13
CA PHE A 349 12.13 16.22 8.23
C PHE A 349 11.28 16.57 9.45
N SER A 350 11.08 17.87 9.73
CA SER A 350 10.17 18.31 10.80
C SER A 350 8.73 17.82 10.63
N SER A 351 8.30 17.47 9.41
CA SER A 351 6.97 16.89 9.15
C SER A 351 6.81 15.48 9.73
N PHE A 352 7.89 14.78 10.08
CA PHE A 352 7.82 13.46 10.71
C PHE A 352 7.34 13.54 12.15
N GLY A 353 7.59 14.66 12.84
CA GLY A 353 7.19 14.83 14.25
C GLY A 353 7.68 13.72 15.18
N GLY A 354 8.83 13.11 14.89
CA GLY A 354 9.39 11.98 15.65
C GLY A 354 8.66 10.64 15.45
N LYS A 355 7.81 10.51 14.43
CA LYS A 355 7.05 9.28 14.11
C LYS A 355 7.68 8.45 12.97
N GLY A 356 8.96 8.65 12.67
CA GLY A 356 9.69 7.80 11.73
C GLY A 356 9.74 6.36 12.24
N ALA A 357 9.50 5.38 11.36
CA ALA A 357 9.71 3.98 11.71
C ALA A 357 11.22 3.67 11.76
N GLU A 358 11.66 2.88 12.75
CA GLU A 358 13.07 2.54 12.91
C GLU A 358 13.63 1.87 11.65
N ALA A 359 14.76 2.39 11.15
CA ALA A 359 15.49 1.79 10.04
C ALA A 359 16.54 0.80 10.54
N LYS A 360 16.70 -0.28 9.79
CA LYS A 360 17.74 -1.29 9.98
C LYS A 360 18.72 -1.27 8.81
N PRO A 361 19.94 -1.81 8.97
CA PRO A 361 20.84 -2.04 7.86
C PRO A 361 20.17 -2.90 6.78
N VAL A 362 20.50 -2.64 5.51
CA VAL A 362 19.91 -3.31 4.34
C VAL A 362 20.09 -4.84 4.36
N SER A 363 21.06 -5.37 5.10
CA SER A 363 21.22 -6.82 5.33
C SER A 363 20.01 -7.47 6.01
N SER A 364 19.13 -6.70 6.63
CA SER A 364 17.86 -7.19 7.21
C SER A 364 16.74 -7.39 6.17
N VAL A 365 16.91 -6.84 4.96
CA VAL A 365 15.87 -6.77 3.91
C VAL A 365 15.88 -8.00 3.00
N THR A 366 17.01 -8.71 2.89
CA THR A 366 17.16 -9.85 1.97
C THR A 366 16.22 -11.04 2.29
N GLY A 367 15.67 -11.10 3.51
CA GLY A 367 14.72 -12.14 3.92
C GLY A 367 13.27 -11.86 3.52
N LEU A 368 12.94 -10.67 3.03
CA LEU A 368 11.55 -10.26 2.78
C LEU A 368 10.85 -11.10 1.73
N ALA A 369 11.58 -11.70 0.78
CA ALA A 369 10.99 -12.61 -0.19
C ALA A 369 10.31 -13.84 0.44
N ALA A 370 10.66 -14.18 1.69
CA ALA A 370 10.05 -15.29 2.44
C ALA A 370 9.14 -14.84 3.59
N SER A 371 9.26 -13.59 4.05
CA SER A 371 8.52 -13.10 5.23
C SER A 371 7.44 -12.07 4.92
N ALA A 372 7.50 -11.38 3.78
CA ALA A 372 6.48 -10.40 3.40
C ALA A 372 5.30 -11.06 2.69
N GLY A 373 4.11 -10.54 2.95
CA GLY A 373 2.86 -10.95 2.31
C GLY A 373 2.02 -11.93 3.11
N PHE A 374 0.99 -12.43 2.46
CA PHE A 374 0.00 -13.35 2.98
C PHE A 374 0.58 -14.71 3.38
N GLY A 375 0.13 -15.24 4.51
CA GLY A 375 0.43 -16.58 4.98
C GLY A 375 1.76 -16.72 5.73
N THR A 376 2.41 -15.61 6.09
CA THR A 376 3.73 -15.62 6.75
C THR A 376 3.69 -15.26 8.24
N ILE A 377 2.50 -15.05 8.83
CA ILE A 377 2.30 -14.79 10.26
C ILE A 377 1.30 -15.74 10.94
#